data_AF-A0A2J6QCS0-F1
#
_entry.id   AF-A0A2J6QCS0-F1
#
_cell.length_a   1.000
_cell.length_b   1.000
_cell.length_c   1.000
_cell.angle_alpha   90.00
_cell.angle_beta   90.00
_cell.angle_gamma   90.00
#
_symmetry.space_group_name_H-M   'P 1'
#
loop_
_entity.id
_entity.type
_entity.pdbx_description
1 polymer ?
#
loop_
_entity_poly.entity_id
_entity_poly.type
_entity_poly.pdbx_seq_one_letter_code
_entity_poly.pdbx_strand_id
1 'polypeptide(L)' 'MIIDSFGDVIAECTKLAEEDVTAVCSPKKLRQASRSRYRDARRPVLYREIIGMEHTSELKVN' A
#
# COMPACT_ATOMS: atom_id res chain seq x y z
N MET A 1 0.07 6.52 11.90
CA MET A 1 1.34 6.14 11.27
C MET A 1 1.29 6.44 9.77
N ILE A 2 2.29 7.15 9.25
CA ILE A 2 2.52 7.44 7.84
C ILE A 2 3.80 6.72 7.43
N ILE A 3 3.71 5.88 6.40
CA ILE A 3 4.84 5.10 5.87
C ILE A 3 5.20 5.65 4.49
N ASP A 4 6.48 5.79 4.20
CA ASP A 4 6.95 6.23 2.89
C ASP A 4 7.14 5.06 1.89
N SER A 5 7.44 5.38 0.64
CA SER A 5 7.57 4.39 -0.42
C SER A 5 8.77 3.43 -0.28
N PHE A 6 9.69 3.69 0.65
CA PHE A 6 10.80 2.81 0.98
C PHE A 6 10.47 1.84 2.12
N GLY A 7 9.34 2.06 2.82
CA GLY A 7 8.89 1.24 3.94
C GLY A 7 9.17 1.86 5.31
N ASP A 8 9.69 3.07 5.37
CA ASP A 8 10.03 3.75 6.62
C ASP A 8 8.81 4.43 7.24
N VAL A 9 8.66 4.36 8.57
CA VAL A 9 7.69 5.17 9.31
C VAL A 9 8.22 6.61 9.40
N ILE A 10 7.55 7.55 8.75
CA ILE A 10 7.98 8.95 8.66
C ILE A 10 7.23 9.89 9.60
N ALA A 11 6.08 9.46 10.12
CA ALA A 11 5.33 10.17 11.15
C ALA A 11 4.35 9.21 11.83
N GLU A 12 4.20 9.31 13.14
CA GLU A 12 3.24 8.51 13.90
C GLU A 12 2.85 9.25 15.17
N CYS A 13 1.57 9.19 15.52
CA CYS A 13 1.11 9.61 16.83
C CYS A 13 1.54 8.55 17.84
N THR A 14 2.30 8.94 18.86
CA THR A 14 2.85 8.04 19.88
C THR A 14 2.29 8.33 21.27
N LYS A 15 1.60 9.45 21.43
CA LYS A 15 0.96 9.83 22.69
C LYS A 15 -0.38 9.12 22.86
N LEU A 16 -0.69 8.81 24.12
CA LEU A 16 -1.99 8.30 24.53
C LEU A 16 -3.08 9.39 24.51
N ALA A 17 -2.68 10.66 24.53
CA ALA A 17 -3.56 11.83 24.42
C ALA A 17 -3.71 12.30 22.96
N GLU A 18 -4.53 13.33 22.74
CA GLU A 18 -4.72 13.93 21.42
C GLU A 18 -3.40 14.40 20.80
N GLU A 19 -3.12 13.94 19.59
CA GLU A 19 -1.92 14.25 18.83
C GLU A 19 -2.19 14.18 17.34
N ASP A 20 -1.78 15.22 16.62
CA ASP A 20 -1.83 15.28 15.16
C ASP A 20 -0.42 15.19 14.60
N VAL A 21 -0.25 14.39 13.54
CA VAL A 21 1.02 14.31 12.81
C VAL A 21 0.79 14.53 11.32
N THR A 22 1.73 15.23 10.69
CA THR A 22 1.72 15.49 9.25
C THR A 22 3.06 15.09 8.66
N ALA A 23 3.07 14.72 7.37
CA ALA A 23 4.30 14.35 6.66
C ALA A 23 4.28 14.87 5.23
N VAL A 24 5.47 15.11 4.68
CA VAL A 24 5.65 15.60 3.32
C VAL A 24 5.68 14.43 2.34
N CYS A 25 4.70 14.40 1.42
CA CYS A 25 4.69 13.46 0.31
C CYS A 25 5.48 14.02 -0.87
N SER A 26 6.49 13.30 -1.36
CA SER A 26 7.30 13.70 -2.51
C SER A 26 7.10 12.75 -3.70
N PRO A 27 6.67 13.25 -4.87
CA PRO A 27 6.57 12.44 -6.08
C PRO A 27 7.91 11.83 -6.54
N LYS A 28 9.03 12.46 -6.17
CA LYS A 28 10.38 11.97 -6.52
C LYS A 28 10.68 10.63 -5.84
N LYS A 29 10.28 10.48 -4.56
CA LYS A 29 10.47 9.24 -3.79
C LYS A 29 9.77 8.04 -4.44
N LEU A 30 8.61 8.25 -5.07
CA LEU A 30 7.86 7.19 -5.77
C LEU A 30 8.64 6.56 -6.93
N ARG A 31 9.47 7.34 -7.64
CA ARG A 31 10.31 6.84 -8.75
C ARG A 31 11.60 6.18 -8.27
N GLN A 32 12.12 6.65 -7.14
CA GLN A 32 13.37 6.14 -6.56
C GLN A 32 13.17 4.86 -5.76
N ALA A 33 11.99 4.66 -5.19
CA ALA A 33 11.65 3.47 -4.45
C ALA A 33 11.50 2.23 -5.33
N SER A 34 11.69 1.06 -4.72
CA SER A 34 11.61 -0.27 -5.34
C SER A 34 10.26 -0.59 -5.99
N ARG A 35 9.21 0.23 -5.76
CA ARG A 35 7.88 0.10 -6.36
C ARG A 35 7.92 -0.07 -7.87
N SER A 36 8.79 0.63 -8.60
CA SER A 36 8.87 0.48 -10.06
C SER A 36 9.25 -0.94 -10.45
N ARG A 37 10.29 -1.50 -9.82
CA ARG A 37 10.74 -2.88 -10.09
C ARG A 37 9.64 -3.90 -9.85
N TYR A 38 8.92 -3.78 -8.73
CA TYR A 38 7.81 -4.69 -8.44
C TYR A 38 6.63 -4.51 -9.39
N ARG A 39 6.31 -3.28 -9.77
CA ARG A 39 5.24 -3.01 -10.75
C ARG A 39 5.57 -3.66 -12.09
N ASP A 40 6.81 -3.51 -12.54
CA ASP A 40 7.25 -4.00 -13.85
C ASP A 40 7.40 -5.53 -13.85
N ALA A 41 7.72 -6.14 -12.71
CA ALA A 41 7.77 -7.59 -12.53
C ALA A 41 6.40 -8.27 -12.34
N ARG A 42 5.31 -7.50 -12.16
CA ARG A 42 3.96 -8.08 -12.08
C ARG A 42 3.63 -8.81 -13.38
N ARG A 43 2.73 -9.79 -13.28
CA ARG A 43 2.12 -10.46 -14.44
C ARG A 43 0.64 -10.09 -14.54
N PRO A 44 0.29 -8.87 -15.00
CA PRO A 44 -1.11 -8.44 -15.06
C PRO A 44 -1.97 -9.39 -15.88
N VAL A 45 -1.43 -9.97 -16.96
CA VAL A 45 -2.13 -10.93 -17.81
C VAL A 45 -2.62 -12.13 -17.01
N LEU A 46 -1.77 -12.71 -16.17
CA LEU A 46 -2.11 -13.86 -15.33
C LEU A 46 -3.15 -13.50 -14.25
N TYR A 47 -2.91 -12.41 -13.53
CA TYR A 47 -3.78 -12.05 -12.39
C TYR A 47 -5.11 -11.44 -12.81
N ARG A 48 -5.19 -10.80 -13.98
CA ARG A 48 -6.43 -10.20 -14.50
C ARG A 48 -7.50 -11.25 -14.72
N GLU A 49 -7.14 -12.41 -15.28
CA GLU A 49 -8.09 -13.49 -15.51
C GLU A 49 -8.65 -13.99 -14.19
N ILE A 50 -7.79 -14.27 -13.21
CA ILE A 50 -8.16 -14.78 -11.88
C ILE A 50 -9.02 -13.78 -11.10
N ILE A 51 -8.59 -12.52 -11.01
CA ILE A 51 -9.30 -11.49 -10.24
C ILE A 51 -10.64 -11.12 -10.90
N GLY A 52 -10.72 -11.24 -12.24
CA GLY A 52 -11.92 -10.94 -13.00
C GLY A 52 -12.93 -12.09 -13.10
N MET A 53 -12.66 -13.25 -12.49
CA MET A 53 -13.59 -14.38 -12.50
C MET A 53 -14.88 -14.04 -11.75
N GLU A 54 -15.98 -14.69 -12.14
CA GLU A 54 -17.19 -14.68 -11.32
C GLU A 54 -16.90 -15.23 -9.93
N HIS A 55 -17.35 -14.50 -8.90
CA HIS A 55 -17.14 -14.87 -7.51
C HIS A 55 -18.46 -14.78 -6.75
N THR A 56 -18.88 -15.91 -6.18
CA THR A 56 -19.96 -15.94 -5.19
C THR A 56 -19.40 -15.45 -3.87
N SER A 57 -19.80 -14.26 -3.43
CA SER A 57 -19.38 -13.72 -2.15
C SER A 57 -20.08 -14.49 -1.02
N GLU A 58 -19.30 -15.26 -0.26
CA GLU A 58 -19.78 -15.98 0.91
C GLU A 58 -19.08 -15.47 2.17
N LEU A 59 -19.85 -15.01 3.16
CA LEU A 59 -19.34 -14.73 4.49
C LEU A 59 -19.47 -15.99 5.34
N LYS A 60 -18.35 -16.65 5.65
CA LYS A 60 -18.33 -17.72 6.65
C LYS A 60 -18.45 -17.10 8.04
N VAL A 61 -19.65 -17.18 8.61
CA VAL A 61 -19.89 -16.93 10.03
C VAL A 61 -19.90 -18.28 10.73
N ASN A 62 -18.94 -18.50 11.61
CA ASN A 62 -18.95 -19.61 12.57
C ASN A 62 -19.51 -19.11 13.90
#